data_AF-A0A851TK68-F1
#
_entry.id   AF-A0A851TK68-F1
#
_cell.length_a   1.000
_cell.length_b   1.000
_cell.length_c   1.000
_cell.angle_alpha   90.00
_cell.angle_beta   90.00
_cell.angle_gamma   90.00
#
_symmetry.space_group_name_H-M   'P 1'
#
loop_
_entity.id
_entity.type
_entity.pdbx_description
1 polymer ?
#
loop_
_entity_poly.entity_id
_entity_poly.type
_entity_poly.pdbx_seq_one_letter_code
_entity_poly.pdbx_strand_id
1 'polypeptide(L)'
;NAVIGRYKLIVQNTSSGSSSTANLGTFVLLFNPWSSGDDVFLPNKAECEEYVLEEFGIIFAGNKHHINSFGWNFGQFQEDILNICLSMLDRSLNYRQDPATDVSHRYDPKYVGRVLSAMVNSNDDQGVVLGNWSGNYEGGKNPSSWTGSGEILQNWKKSGFKPVRYGQCWVFAAVLTTALRCLGIPTRTITNFSSAHDADENLRVDEFYDASGNHLNRGADSIWNFHVWNESWFSRSDLGPSYTGWQVLDATPQEESGGIYRCGPASRNAIKEGDIDLDYDCPFIFAEVNADCMYWNYDPTNGKNTLMFSESTVIGQFISTKAVGRDDRVDVTNDYKYAEGSTKERDVFKKARKKLGLEDKFDPTAAKPKEIDQKPDISGKFKVAGTLQVGKDLNLILVLANLTSNDKTVQVNMTAWSTVYTRRPVHEIWKDSVSVNLAPQEEKQFPIQIPYTEYQEHLTTDNTIQVTALCHVAGGIQVLVHRDITLDNPDIDIQVLGEAELNKEVDVEVIFTNPIDMEVMDCVLQVEGSDLLRGILQIDVPPLKAGEKSRTKFKIIPSERGLKHLLVNFSCDKFADIKAHKIINV
;
A
#
# COMPACT_ATOMS: atom_id res chain seq x y z
N ASN A 1 15.16 28.58 -4.47
CA ASN A 1 15.04 29.07 -3.06
C ASN A 1 13.92 30.09 -2.85
N ALA A 2 13.08 30.40 -3.83
CA ALA A 2 11.84 31.14 -3.55
C ALA A 2 10.83 30.22 -2.86
N VAL A 3 9.95 30.78 -2.04
CA VAL A 3 8.87 30.05 -1.37
C VAL A 3 7.81 29.65 -2.41
N ILE A 4 7.28 28.44 -2.38
CA ILE A 4 6.15 28.08 -3.27
C ILE A 4 4.83 28.65 -2.74
N GLY A 5 3.87 28.89 -3.64
CA GLY A 5 2.52 29.28 -3.27
C GLY A 5 1.97 30.45 -4.08
N ARG A 6 0.97 31.13 -3.51
CA ARG A 6 0.25 32.24 -4.16
C ARG A 6 0.97 33.56 -3.93
N TYR A 7 1.29 34.25 -5.02
CA TYR A 7 1.96 35.55 -5.01
C TYR A 7 1.05 36.65 -5.54
N LYS A 8 1.27 37.86 -5.03
CA LYS A 8 0.69 39.11 -5.54
C LYS A 8 1.82 39.97 -6.10
N LEU A 9 1.71 40.35 -7.37
CA LEU A 9 2.70 41.19 -8.04
C LEU A 9 2.27 42.65 -8.00
N ILE A 10 3.10 43.50 -7.39
CA ILE A 10 2.82 44.93 -7.21
C ILE A 10 4.00 45.72 -7.79
N VAL A 11 3.69 46.75 -8.58
CA VAL A 11 4.69 47.71 -9.07
C VAL A 11 4.51 49.05 -8.38
N GLN A 12 5.60 49.58 -7.83
CA GLN A 12 5.66 50.93 -7.31
C GLN A 12 6.38 51.82 -8.34
N ASN A 13 5.66 52.80 -8.88
CA ASN A 13 6.23 53.82 -9.76
C ASN A 13 6.47 55.11 -8.96
N THR A 14 7.72 55.52 -8.90
CA THR A 14 8.14 56.75 -8.21
C THR A 14 8.45 57.81 -9.25
N SER A 15 7.48 58.70 -9.52
CA SER A 15 7.62 59.81 -10.47
C SER A 15 7.37 61.15 -9.80
N SER A 16 8.31 62.08 -9.94
CA SER A 16 8.18 63.50 -9.54
C SER A 16 7.69 63.71 -8.09
N GLY A 17 8.29 62.99 -7.15
CA GLY A 17 8.00 63.13 -5.71
C GLY A 17 6.72 62.45 -5.22
N SER A 18 5.97 61.78 -6.09
CA SER A 18 4.81 60.95 -5.73
C SER A 18 5.08 59.47 -6.01
N SER A 19 4.78 58.61 -5.04
CA SER A 19 4.79 57.16 -5.23
C SER A 19 3.38 56.66 -5.52
N SER A 20 3.20 55.99 -6.66
CA SER A 20 1.96 55.27 -6.98
C SER A 20 2.21 53.78 -7.00
N THR A 21 1.26 53.01 -6.46
CA THR A 21 1.36 51.56 -6.38
C THR A 21 0.25 50.94 -7.22
N ALA A 22 0.62 50.08 -8.16
CA ALA A 22 -0.31 49.36 -9.03
C ALA A 22 -0.24 47.86 -8.76
N ASN A 23 -1.39 47.22 -8.53
CA ASN A 23 -1.50 45.77 -8.46
C ASN A 23 -1.57 45.20 -9.88
N LEU A 24 -0.58 44.41 -10.28
CA LEU A 24 -0.53 43.83 -11.61
C LEU A 24 -1.30 42.50 -11.71
N GLY A 25 -1.49 41.81 -10.59
CA GLY A 25 -2.21 40.54 -10.55
C GLY A 25 -1.63 39.56 -9.55
N THR A 26 -2.01 38.29 -9.70
CA THR A 26 -1.56 37.18 -8.88
C THR A 26 -1.03 36.05 -9.75
N PHE A 27 -0.08 35.29 -9.22
CA PHE A 27 0.44 34.08 -9.86
C PHE A 27 0.74 33.01 -8.81
N VAL A 28 0.90 31.76 -9.25
CA VAL A 28 1.36 30.66 -8.41
C VAL A 28 2.79 30.33 -8.77
N LEU A 29 3.65 30.18 -7.77
CA LEU A 29 5.01 29.68 -7.92
C LEU A 29 5.08 28.25 -7.36
N LEU A 30 5.66 27.32 -8.12
CA LEU A 30 5.83 25.91 -7.77
C LEU A 30 7.31 25.54 -7.76
N PHE A 31 7.62 24.35 -7.24
CA PHE A 31 8.95 23.76 -7.39
C PHE A 31 9.26 23.49 -8.87
N ASN A 32 10.55 23.53 -9.24
CA ASN A 32 10.95 23.39 -10.64
C ASN A 32 11.93 22.23 -10.87
N PRO A 33 11.43 21.02 -11.19
CA PRO A 33 12.28 19.85 -11.38
C PRO A 33 13.10 19.88 -12.67
N TRP A 34 12.90 20.87 -13.55
CA TRP A 34 13.72 21.11 -14.74
C TRP A 34 14.89 22.08 -14.50
N SER A 35 14.92 22.77 -13.36
CA SER A 35 15.95 23.75 -13.04
C SER A 35 17.08 23.12 -12.22
N SER A 36 18.30 23.08 -12.75
CA SER A 36 19.46 22.52 -12.03
C SER A 36 19.87 23.25 -10.75
N GLY A 37 19.30 24.43 -10.51
CA GLY A 37 19.47 25.18 -9.26
C GLY A 37 18.35 24.98 -8.24
N ASP A 38 17.39 24.10 -8.51
CA ASP A 38 16.30 23.75 -7.59
C ASP A 38 16.63 22.44 -6.86
N ASP A 39 16.20 22.33 -5.61
CA ASP A 39 16.45 21.14 -4.77
C ASP A 39 15.71 19.91 -5.29
N VAL A 40 14.62 20.09 -6.06
CA VAL A 40 13.86 19.01 -6.69
C VAL A 40 14.34 18.63 -8.10
N PHE A 41 15.50 19.16 -8.54
CA PHE A 41 15.99 18.93 -9.90
C PHE A 41 16.13 17.44 -10.23
N LEU A 42 15.43 17.00 -11.28
CA LEU A 42 15.49 15.65 -11.79
C LEU A 42 16.05 15.69 -13.22
N PRO A 43 17.29 15.21 -13.46
CA PRO A 43 17.98 15.44 -14.72
C PRO A 43 17.38 14.66 -15.90
N ASN A 44 16.70 13.54 -15.63
CA ASN A 44 16.12 12.71 -16.67
C ASN A 44 14.72 13.21 -17.04
N LYS A 45 14.59 13.70 -18.29
CA LYS A 45 13.31 14.23 -18.80
C LYS A 45 12.19 13.19 -18.76
N ALA A 46 12.45 11.93 -19.11
CA ALA A 46 11.41 10.90 -19.11
C ALA A 46 10.91 10.62 -17.68
N GLU A 47 11.80 10.72 -16.68
CA GLU A 47 11.41 10.61 -15.28
C GLU A 47 10.63 11.85 -14.82
N CYS A 48 10.92 13.06 -15.32
CA CYS A 48 10.06 14.22 -15.08
C CYS A 48 8.66 14.03 -15.67
N GLU A 49 8.55 13.49 -16.88
CA GLU A 49 7.24 13.16 -17.48
C GLU A 49 6.48 12.19 -16.56
N GLU A 50 7.07 11.08 -16.15
CA GLU A 50 6.40 10.08 -15.29
C GLU A 50 6.10 10.58 -13.88
N TYR A 51 7.03 11.27 -13.23
CA TYR A 51 6.96 11.55 -11.80
C TYR A 51 6.41 12.95 -11.48
N VAL A 52 6.09 13.76 -12.49
CA VAL A 52 5.49 15.10 -12.33
C VAL A 52 4.26 15.27 -13.22
N LEU A 53 4.35 14.91 -14.50
CA LEU A 53 3.32 15.24 -15.51
C LEU A 53 2.30 14.12 -15.74
N GLU A 54 2.67 12.86 -15.56
CA GLU A 54 1.74 11.74 -15.73
C GLU A 54 0.63 11.79 -14.65
N GLU A 55 -0.62 11.78 -15.09
CA GLU A 55 -1.81 11.84 -14.22
C GLU A 55 -2.35 10.45 -13.90
N PHE A 56 -1.91 9.41 -14.62
CA PHE A 56 -2.31 8.02 -14.38
C PHE A 56 -1.20 7.20 -13.73
N GLY A 57 -1.54 6.50 -12.65
CA GLY A 57 -0.64 5.61 -11.93
C GLY A 57 -1.08 4.16 -11.98
N ILE A 58 -0.14 3.27 -11.63
CA ILE A 58 -0.39 1.86 -11.32
C ILE A 58 0.08 1.65 -9.89
N ILE A 59 -0.80 1.10 -9.06
CA ILE A 59 -0.49 0.72 -7.68
C ILE A 59 -0.49 -0.81 -7.61
N PHE A 60 0.57 -1.37 -7.03
CA PHE A 60 0.70 -2.80 -6.80
C PHE A 60 0.08 -3.18 -5.46
N ALA A 61 -0.56 -4.34 -5.41
CA ALA A 61 -1.25 -4.89 -4.24
C ALA A 61 -1.21 -6.43 -4.28
N GLY A 62 -1.98 -7.07 -3.40
CA GLY A 62 -2.01 -8.52 -3.25
C GLY A 62 -1.03 -8.98 -2.18
N ASN A 63 -0.19 -9.99 -2.47
CA ASN A 63 0.82 -10.46 -1.53
C ASN A 63 2.09 -10.93 -2.23
N LYS A 64 3.15 -11.25 -1.47
CA LYS A 64 4.46 -11.66 -2.02
C LYS A 64 4.42 -12.89 -2.94
N HIS A 65 3.38 -13.72 -2.88
CA HIS A 65 3.20 -14.90 -3.72
C HIS A 65 2.34 -14.64 -4.96
N HIS A 66 1.52 -13.58 -4.94
CA HIS A 66 0.60 -13.22 -6.01
C HIS A 66 0.42 -11.70 -6.01
N ILE A 67 1.24 -11.01 -6.80
CA ILE A 67 1.22 -9.55 -6.95
C ILE A 67 0.23 -9.20 -8.05
N ASN A 68 -0.77 -8.40 -7.71
CA ASN A 68 -1.68 -7.78 -8.67
C ASN A 68 -1.47 -6.26 -8.71
N SER A 69 -2.20 -5.58 -9.58
CA SER A 69 -2.17 -4.13 -9.67
C SER A 69 -3.50 -3.56 -10.14
N PHE A 70 -3.70 -2.28 -9.90
CA PHE A 70 -4.83 -1.52 -10.41
C PHE A 70 -4.40 -0.11 -10.79
N GLY A 71 -5.11 0.48 -11.75
CA GLY A 71 -4.88 1.86 -12.16
C GLY A 71 -5.46 2.86 -11.17
N TRP A 72 -4.85 4.04 -11.11
CA TRP A 72 -5.29 5.16 -10.28
C TRP A 72 -5.18 6.47 -11.03
N ASN A 73 -6.22 7.30 -11.00
CA ASN A 73 -6.17 8.66 -11.55
C ASN A 73 -5.68 9.66 -10.49
N PHE A 74 -4.42 10.07 -10.55
CA PHE A 74 -3.91 11.17 -9.72
C PHE A 74 -4.61 12.49 -10.09
N GLY A 75 -4.71 12.79 -11.38
CA GLY A 75 -5.48 13.92 -11.88
C GLY A 75 -5.01 15.29 -11.36
N GLN A 76 -3.70 15.50 -11.19
CA GLN A 76 -3.16 16.72 -10.60
C GLN A 76 -3.45 18.01 -11.40
N PHE A 77 -3.83 17.90 -12.68
CA PHE A 77 -4.20 19.04 -13.52
C PHE A 77 -5.71 19.25 -13.63
N GLN A 78 -6.50 18.37 -13.03
CA GLN A 78 -7.95 18.50 -13.03
C GLN A 78 -8.41 19.74 -12.27
N GLU A 79 -9.64 20.17 -12.56
CA GLU A 79 -10.18 21.42 -12.05
C GLU A 79 -10.03 21.54 -10.52
N ASP A 80 -9.49 22.69 -10.10
CA ASP A 80 -9.35 23.11 -8.70
C ASP A 80 -8.36 22.30 -7.84
N ILE A 81 -7.74 21.23 -8.37
CA ILE A 81 -6.80 20.39 -7.62
C ILE A 81 -5.59 21.18 -7.11
N LEU A 82 -4.95 21.99 -7.97
CA LEU A 82 -3.85 22.88 -7.56
C LEU A 82 -4.26 23.82 -6.41
N ASN A 83 -5.47 24.36 -6.48
CA ASN A 83 -5.93 25.26 -5.42
C ASN A 83 -6.14 24.53 -4.10
N ILE A 84 -6.67 23.30 -4.15
CA ILE A 84 -6.87 22.43 -2.98
C ILE A 84 -5.52 22.07 -2.36
N CYS A 85 -4.55 21.62 -3.16
CA CYS A 85 -3.21 21.25 -2.69
C CYS A 85 -2.50 22.43 -2.00
N LEU A 86 -2.59 23.64 -2.57
CA LEU A 86 -2.06 24.84 -1.91
C LEU A 86 -2.80 25.16 -0.61
N SER A 87 -4.12 24.95 -0.55
CA SER A 87 -4.91 25.14 0.66
C SER A 87 -4.64 24.08 1.74
N MET A 88 -4.08 22.91 1.41
CA MET A 88 -3.62 21.95 2.42
C MET A 88 -2.51 22.56 3.27
N LEU A 89 -1.55 23.27 2.64
CA LEU A 89 -0.47 23.95 3.35
C LEU A 89 -0.99 25.06 4.27
N ASP A 90 -1.99 25.82 3.81
CA ASP A 90 -2.64 26.89 4.60
C ASP A 90 -3.56 26.35 5.72
N ARG A 91 -3.65 25.01 5.87
CA ARG A 91 -4.52 24.35 6.85
C ARG A 91 -3.77 23.43 7.81
N SER A 92 -2.46 23.24 7.63
CA SER A 92 -1.62 22.45 8.51
C SER A 92 -1.61 22.97 9.94
N LEU A 93 -1.32 22.10 10.92
CA LEU A 93 -1.04 22.53 12.29
C LEU A 93 0.10 23.56 12.32
N ASN A 94 1.13 23.36 11.50
CA ASN A 94 2.24 24.30 11.37
C ASN A 94 1.78 25.71 10.99
N TYR A 95 0.93 25.84 9.98
CA TYR A 95 0.37 27.13 9.56
C TYR A 95 -0.56 27.71 10.62
N ARG A 96 -1.40 26.90 11.26
CA ARG A 96 -2.30 27.39 12.34
C ARG A 96 -1.53 27.92 13.54
N GLN A 97 -0.37 27.32 13.84
CA GLN A 97 0.47 27.72 14.96
C GLN A 97 1.25 29.00 14.66
N ASP A 98 1.91 29.08 13.50
CA ASP A 98 2.64 30.27 13.05
C ASP A 98 2.63 30.38 11.52
N PRO A 99 1.67 31.13 10.95
CA PRO A 99 1.56 31.29 9.50
C PRO A 99 2.80 31.90 8.84
N ALA A 100 3.48 32.82 9.53
CA ALA A 100 4.63 33.51 8.94
C ALA A 100 5.82 32.56 8.82
N THR A 101 6.09 31.79 9.88
CA THR A 101 7.16 30.80 9.89
C THR A 101 6.85 29.66 8.93
N ASP A 102 5.63 29.11 8.91
CA ASP A 102 5.24 28.05 7.97
C ASP A 102 5.47 28.48 6.52
N VAL A 103 4.94 29.65 6.12
CA VAL A 103 5.12 30.18 4.76
C VAL A 103 6.59 30.38 4.45
N SER A 104 7.39 30.90 5.39
CA SER A 104 8.82 31.12 5.18
C SER A 104 9.61 29.83 4.90
N HIS A 105 9.11 28.66 5.32
CA HIS A 105 9.76 27.36 5.11
C HIS A 105 9.29 26.63 3.84
N ARG A 106 8.27 27.11 3.13
CA ARG A 106 7.77 26.41 1.92
C ARG A 106 8.69 26.56 0.70
N TYR A 107 9.90 27.09 0.84
CA TYR A 107 10.94 26.93 -0.19
C TYR A 107 11.60 25.55 -0.14
N ASP A 108 11.42 24.80 0.96
CA ASP A 108 12.11 23.55 1.23
C ASP A 108 11.19 22.34 0.93
N PRO A 109 11.55 21.48 -0.04
CA PRO A 109 10.75 20.28 -0.33
C PRO A 109 10.70 19.29 0.84
N LYS A 110 11.71 19.30 1.74
CA LYS A 110 11.69 18.47 2.96
C LYS A 110 10.53 18.86 3.86
N TYR A 111 10.39 20.17 4.09
CA TYR A 111 9.33 20.74 4.92
C TYR A 111 7.96 20.50 4.30
N VAL A 112 7.79 20.83 3.01
CA VAL A 112 6.52 20.65 2.30
C VAL A 112 6.11 19.18 2.28
N GLY A 113 7.04 18.27 1.99
CA GLY A 113 6.78 16.83 2.01
C GLY A 113 6.28 16.34 3.38
N ARG A 114 6.95 16.75 4.46
CA ARG A 114 6.58 16.38 5.83
C ARG A 114 5.25 16.98 6.29
N VAL A 115 4.93 18.21 5.89
CA VAL A 115 3.62 18.83 6.16
C VAL A 115 2.52 18.07 5.41
N LEU A 116 2.76 17.65 4.16
CA LEU A 116 1.77 16.93 3.37
C LEU A 116 1.57 15.49 3.86
N SER A 117 2.61 14.80 4.37
CA SER A 117 2.43 13.48 4.97
C SER A 117 1.52 13.53 6.20
N ALA A 118 1.54 14.63 6.97
CA ALA A 118 0.56 14.89 8.03
C ALA A 118 -0.83 15.25 7.48
N MET A 119 -0.90 16.22 6.56
CA MET A 119 -2.17 16.79 6.08
C MET A 119 -3.04 15.85 5.27
N VAL A 120 -2.46 14.80 4.68
CA VAL A 120 -3.23 13.83 3.90
C VAL A 120 -4.08 12.93 4.80
N ASN A 121 -3.65 12.63 6.02
CA ASN A 121 -4.48 11.93 7.00
C ASN A 121 -5.23 12.89 7.94
N SER A 122 -6.33 12.41 8.54
CA SER A 122 -7.23 13.27 9.30
C SER A 122 -7.04 13.25 10.82
N ASN A 123 -6.02 12.57 11.35
CA ASN A 123 -5.95 12.24 12.79
C ASN A 123 -5.80 13.49 13.66
N ASP A 124 -4.88 14.39 13.30
CA ASP A 124 -4.54 15.55 14.12
C ASP A 124 -5.03 16.87 13.50
N ASP A 125 -4.70 17.09 12.22
CA ASP A 125 -4.89 18.37 11.54
C ASP A 125 -6.33 18.58 11.02
N GLN A 126 -7.21 17.58 11.17
CA GLN A 126 -8.43 17.45 10.35
C GLN A 126 -8.09 17.45 8.84
N GLY A 127 -7.04 16.73 8.47
CA GLY A 127 -6.59 16.57 7.09
C GLY A 127 -7.58 15.81 6.20
N VAL A 128 -7.09 15.34 5.05
CA VAL A 128 -7.94 14.96 3.92
C VAL A 128 -8.73 13.68 4.17
N VAL A 129 -8.05 12.58 4.53
CA VAL A 129 -8.61 11.23 4.51
C VAL A 129 -8.68 10.64 5.91
N LEU A 130 -9.83 10.05 6.26
CA LEU A 130 -9.99 9.26 7.48
C LEU A 130 -9.74 7.78 7.19
N GLY A 131 -8.78 7.18 7.91
CA GLY A 131 -8.41 5.78 7.76
C GLY A 131 -9.44 4.81 8.32
N ASN A 132 -9.64 3.66 7.67
CA ASN A 132 -10.47 2.58 8.22
C ASN A 132 -10.02 1.20 7.69
N TRP A 133 -9.62 0.32 8.61
CA TRP A 133 -9.21 -1.07 8.35
C TRP A 133 -10.13 -2.09 9.04
N SER A 134 -11.33 -1.68 9.44
CA SER A 134 -12.27 -2.57 10.13
C SER A 134 -12.92 -3.61 9.21
N GLY A 135 -12.98 -3.36 7.90
CA GLY A 135 -13.78 -4.13 6.96
C GLY A 135 -15.26 -3.71 6.91
N ASN A 136 -15.69 -2.80 7.79
CA ASN A 136 -16.99 -2.15 7.76
C ASN A 136 -16.84 -0.66 7.44
N TYR A 137 -17.42 -0.23 6.32
CA TYR A 137 -17.28 1.12 5.79
C TYR A 137 -18.58 1.95 5.86
N GLU A 138 -19.52 1.56 6.73
CA GLU A 138 -20.76 2.31 6.96
C GLU A 138 -20.48 3.79 7.28
N GLY A 139 -21.25 4.69 6.67
CA GLY A 139 -21.07 6.14 6.82
C GLY A 139 -19.95 6.74 5.95
N GLY A 140 -19.36 5.96 5.06
CA GLY A 140 -18.38 6.40 4.07
C GLY A 140 -18.36 5.52 2.83
N LYS A 141 -17.32 5.71 2.01
CA LYS A 141 -17.03 4.91 0.81
C LYS A 141 -15.99 3.84 1.15
N ASN A 142 -16.14 2.63 0.60
CA ASN A 142 -15.13 1.57 0.73
C ASN A 142 -13.79 2.07 0.13
N PRO A 143 -12.66 1.97 0.86
CA PRO A 143 -11.34 2.35 0.35
C PRO A 143 -10.99 1.76 -1.03
N SER A 144 -11.43 0.53 -1.32
CA SER A 144 -11.19 -0.13 -2.60
C SER A 144 -11.99 0.47 -3.75
N SER A 145 -13.10 1.16 -3.48
CA SER A 145 -13.95 1.74 -4.53
C SER A 145 -13.45 3.07 -5.09
N TRP A 146 -12.42 3.68 -4.50
CA TRP A 146 -11.79 4.86 -5.06
C TRP A 146 -10.98 4.50 -6.31
N THR A 147 -11.15 5.30 -7.34
CA THR A 147 -10.45 5.18 -8.63
C THR A 147 -9.43 6.30 -8.83
N GLY A 148 -9.58 7.42 -8.13
CA GLY A 148 -8.69 8.57 -8.27
C GLY A 148 -8.69 9.54 -7.08
N SER A 149 -7.66 10.38 -7.02
CA SER A 149 -7.45 11.38 -5.96
C SER A 149 -8.29 12.63 -6.13
N GLY A 150 -8.68 12.95 -7.37
CA GLY A 150 -9.42 14.16 -7.69
C GLY A 150 -10.77 14.23 -6.95
N GLU A 151 -11.52 13.13 -6.96
CA GLU A 151 -12.81 13.02 -6.25
C GLU A 151 -12.62 13.26 -4.74
N ILE A 152 -11.60 12.64 -4.14
CA ILE A 152 -11.29 12.74 -2.72
C ILE A 152 -10.98 14.21 -2.34
N LEU A 153 -10.04 14.84 -3.05
CA LEU A 153 -9.63 16.22 -2.76
C LEU A 153 -10.78 17.22 -2.96
N GLN A 154 -11.56 17.07 -4.02
CA GLN A 154 -12.71 17.92 -4.28
C GLN A 154 -13.81 17.71 -3.23
N ASN A 155 -14.08 16.47 -2.80
CA ASN A 155 -15.05 16.18 -1.73
C ASN A 155 -14.61 16.75 -0.38
N TRP A 156 -13.31 16.68 -0.07
CA TRP A 156 -12.75 17.33 1.10
C TRP A 156 -13.03 18.84 1.08
N LYS A 157 -12.73 19.54 -0.03
CA LYS A 157 -13.05 20.97 -0.15
C LYS A 157 -14.55 21.26 -0.09
N LYS A 158 -15.38 20.52 -0.85
CA LYS A 158 -16.84 20.71 -0.93
C LYS A 158 -17.54 20.53 0.42
N SER A 159 -17.04 19.61 1.25
CA SER A 159 -17.59 19.36 2.60
C SER A 159 -17.18 20.40 3.64
N GLY A 160 -16.45 21.44 3.24
CA GLY A 160 -15.89 22.44 4.15
C GLY A 160 -14.66 21.92 4.89
N PHE A 161 -13.83 21.11 4.21
CA PHE A 161 -12.60 20.50 4.74
C PHE A 161 -12.85 19.50 5.86
N LYS A 162 -13.96 18.75 5.78
CA LYS A 162 -14.22 17.62 6.68
C LYS A 162 -13.55 16.36 6.13
N PRO A 163 -13.01 15.48 6.99
CA PRO A 163 -12.35 14.26 6.54
C PRO A 163 -13.21 13.41 5.62
N VAL A 164 -12.61 12.97 4.50
CA VAL A 164 -13.22 12.07 3.53
C VAL A 164 -13.12 10.64 4.03
N ARG A 165 -14.26 9.95 4.06
CA ARG A 165 -14.40 8.60 4.59
C ARG A 165 -14.56 7.61 3.44
N TYR A 166 -13.78 6.54 3.32
CA TYR A 166 -12.59 6.16 4.10
C TYR A 166 -11.41 5.88 3.17
N GLY A 167 -10.21 5.83 3.72
CA GLY A 167 -9.00 5.41 3.00
C GLY A 167 -8.21 4.32 3.72
N GLN A 168 -7.33 3.69 2.95
CA GLN A 168 -6.28 2.76 3.39
C GLN A 168 -4.96 3.17 2.71
N CYS A 169 -3.84 2.48 2.97
CA CYS A 169 -2.50 3.01 2.65
C CYS A 169 -2.33 3.47 1.19
N TRP A 170 -2.82 2.73 0.21
CA TRP A 170 -2.75 3.14 -1.20
C TRP A 170 -3.55 4.41 -1.49
N VAL A 171 -4.66 4.64 -0.81
CA VAL A 171 -5.46 5.88 -0.93
C VAL A 171 -4.67 7.05 -0.39
N PHE A 172 -4.05 6.92 0.80
CA PHE A 172 -3.18 7.95 1.37
C PHE A 172 -2.00 8.25 0.44
N ALA A 173 -1.30 7.20 -0.01
CA ALA A 173 -0.16 7.35 -0.91
C ALA A 173 -0.53 8.00 -2.24
N ALA A 174 -1.71 7.68 -2.80
CA ALA A 174 -2.14 8.25 -4.06
C ALA A 174 -2.56 9.72 -3.95
N VAL A 175 -3.24 10.10 -2.87
CA VAL A 175 -3.57 11.49 -2.56
C VAL A 175 -2.29 12.30 -2.31
N LEU A 176 -1.33 11.73 -1.56
CA LEU A 176 -0.04 12.37 -1.32
C LEU A 176 0.77 12.54 -2.62
N THR A 177 0.79 11.52 -3.50
CA THR A 177 1.40 11.64 -4.84
C THR A 177 0.80 12.79 -5.62
N THR A 178 -0.53 12.90 -5.62
CA THR A 178 -1.25 13.95 -6.35
C THR A 178 -0.83 15.32 -5.84
N ALA A 179 -0.82 15.53 -4.52
CA ALA A 179 -0.42 16.79 -3.92
C ALA A 179 1.03 17.16 -4.22
N LEU A 180 1.96 16.22 -4.10
CA LEU A 180 3.38 16.47 -4.34
C LEU A 180 3.70 16.76 -5.81
N ARG A 181 3.14 15.97 -6.74
CA ARG A 181 3.27 16.21 -8.19
C ARG A 181 2.68 17.56 -8.58
N CYS A 182 1.49 17.88 -8.05
CA CYS A 182 0.83 19.16 -8.29
C CYS A 182 1.67 20.37 -7.85
N LEU A 183 2.47 20.21 -6.79
CA LEU A 183 3.36 21.26 -6.29
C LEU A 183 4.76 21.27 -6.96
N GLY A 184 5.00 20.37 -7.91
CA GLY A 184 6.25 20.28 -8.67
C GLY A 184 7.34 19.43 -8.03
N ILE A 185 7.02 18.62 -7.01
CA ILE A 185 7.96 17.67 -6.41
C ILE A 185 7.82 16.33 -7.18
N PRO A 186 8.88 15.80 -7.82
CA PRO A 186 8.79 14.51 -8.49
C PRO A 186 8.54 13.40 -7.48
N THR A 187 7.44 12.66 -7.65
CA THR A 187 6.99 11.67 -6.68
C THR A 187 6.42 10.42 -7.36
N ARG A 188 6.69 9.26 -6.75
CA ARG A 188 6.13 7.95 -7.15
C ARG A 188 5.59 7.19 -5.94
N THR A 189 4.61 6.32 -6.19
CA THR A 189 4.12 5.37 -5.18
C THR A 189 5.04 4.16 -5.10
N ILE A 190 5.27 3.66 -3.89
CA ILE A 190 6.03 2.44 -3.60
C ILE A 190 5.10 1.47 -2.86
N THR A 191 5.08 0.22 -3.29
CA THR A 191 4.42 -0.88 -2.57
C THR A 191 5.48 -1.79 -1.97
N ASN A 192 5.46 -2.02 -0.66
CA ASN A 192 6.27 -3.00 0.04
C ASN A 192 5.43 -4.23 0.42
N PHE A 193 5.85 -5.44 0.05
CA PHE A 193 5.12 -6.67 0.43
C PHE A 193 5.69 -7.28 1.70
N SER A 194 4.81 -7.86 2.53
CA SER A 194 5.17 -8.24 3.92
C SER A 194 5.78 -7.05 4.68
N SER A 195 5.06 -5.93 4.72
CA SER A 195 5.51 -4.73 5.44
C SER A 195 5.31 -4.93 6.93
N ALA A 196 6.38 -4.80 7.71
CA ALA A 196 6.28 -4.84 9.16
C ALA A 196 5.75 -3.51 9.69
N HIS A 197 4.98 -3.57 10.77
CA HIS A 197 4.74 -2.46 11.68
C HIS A 197 5.32 -2.89 13.03
N ASP A 198 6.50 -2.39 13.33
CA ASP A 198 7.22 -2.58 14.61
C ASP A 198 6.82 -1.44 15.55
N ALA A 199 6.03 -1.76 16.57
CA ALA A 199 5.42 -0.78 17.46
C ALA A 199 6.24 -0.53 18.73
N ASP A 200 7.27 -1.32 19.01
CA ASP A 200 8.13 -1.18 20.20
C ASP A 200 9.60 -0.84 19.88
N GLU A 201 9.87 -0.54 18.60
CA GLU A 201 11.14 -0.06 18.05
C GLU A 201 12.31 -1.03 18.29
N ASN A 202 12.03 -2.34 18.25
CA ASN A 202 13.02 -3.37 18.56
C ASN A 202 13.61 -4.07 17.31
N LEU A 203 13.16 -3.67 16.10
CA LEU A 203 13.45 -4.23 14.78
C LEU A 203 13.00 -5.68 14.61
N ARG A 204 11.91 -6.04 15.28
CA ARG A 204 11.27 -7.36 15.21
C ARG A 204 9.76 -7.17 15.23
N VAL A 205 9.07 -8.21 14.79
CA VAL A 205 7.62 -8.31 14.87
C VAL A 205 7.23 -9.68 15.39
N ASP A 206 6.26 -9.73 16.30
CA ASP A 206 5.78 -10.96 16.92
C ASP A 206 4.41 -11.40 16.37
N GLU A 207 4.35 -12.61 15.80
CA GLU A 207 3.11 -13.24 15.32
C GLU A 207 2.68 -14.39 16.24
N PHE A 208 1.44 -14.37 16.72
CA PHE A 208 0.95 -15.31 17.73
C PHE A 208 -0.09 -16.29 17.17
N TYR A 209 0.04 -17.56 17.50
CA TYR A 209 -0.88 -18.63 17.09
C TYR A 209 -1.38 -19.44 18.28
N ASP A 210 -2.62 -19.90 18.26
CA ASP A 210 -3.13 -20.83 19.27
C ASP A 210 -2.81 -22.30 18.95
N ALA A 211 -3.17 -23.21 19.87
CA ALA A 211 -2.95 -24.65 19.72
C ALA A 211 -3.75 -25.31 18.57
N SER A 212 -4.73 -24.61 18.00
CA SER A 212 -5.47 -25.03 16.80
C SER A 212 -4.82 -24.51 15.52
N GLY A 213 -3.81 -23.63 15.62
CA GLY A 213 -3.16 -22.98 14.50
C GLY A 213 -3.83 -21.67 14.06
N ASN A 214 -4.75 -21.11 14.84
CA ASN A 214 -5.36 -19.83 14.50
C ASN A 214 -4.42 -18.67 14.79
N HIS A 215 -4.26 -17.76 13.83
CA HIS A 215 -3.58 -16.50 14.06
C HIS A 215 -4.35 -15.64 15.07
N LEU A 216 -3.64 -15.07 16.04
CA LEU A 216 -4.20 -14.27 17.12
C LEU A 216 -3.75 -12.83 16.96
N ASN A 217 -4.71 -11.91 16.94
CA ASN A 217 -4.43 -10.49 16.99
C ASN A 217 -3.99 -10.09 18.41
N ARG A 218 -2.68 -10.19 18.69
CA ARG A 218 -2.05 -9.89 19.97
C ARG A 218 -0.82 -9.03 19.76
N GLY A 219 -0.68 -7.99 20.59
CA GLY A 219 0.41 -7.02 20.45
C GLY A 219 -0.02 -5.82 19.62
N ALA A 220 0.89 -4.86 19.48
CA ALA A 220 0.73 -3.73 18.58
C ALA A 220 1.43 -3.97 17.22
N ASP A 221 2.38 -4.91 17.19
CA ASP A 221 3.06 -5.32 15.96
C ASP A 221 2.10 -5.96 14.97
N SER A 222 2.38 -5.78 13.67
CA SER A 222 1.67 -6.48 12.62
C SER A 222 2.51 -6.64 11.37
N ILE A 223 2.18 -7.62 10.53
CA ILE A 223 2.73 -7.76 9.19
C ILE A 223 1.60 -7.60 8.18
N TRP A 224 1.68 -6.57 7.35
CA TRP A 224 0.70 -6.34 6.30
C TRP A 224 1.10 -7.10 5.05
N ASN A 225 0.14 -7.66 4.32
CA ASN A 225 0.41 -8.34 3.04
C ASN A 225 1.15 -7.41 2.08
N PHE A 226 0.76 -6.14 2.09
CA PHE A 226 1.49 -5.05 1.49
C PHE A 226 1.21 -3.74 2.23
N HIS A 227 2.10 -2.78 2.07
CA HIS A 227 1.91 -1.40 2.48
C HIS A 227 2.36 -0.46 1.36
N VAL A 228 1.73 0.71 1.24
CA VAL A 228 1.98 1.65 0.15
C VAL A 228 2.33 3.02 0.71
N TRP A 229 3.47 3.56 0.29
CA TRP A 229 3.96 4.90 0.64
C TRP A 229 4.46 5.64 -0.61
N ASN A 230 5.15 6.76 -0.41
CA ASN A 230 5.68 7.61 -1.47
C ASN A 230 7.21 7.72 -1.42
N GLU A 231 7.82 7.79 -2.59
CA GLU A 231 9.17 8.33 -2.74
C GLU A 231 9.12 9.66 -3.47
N SER A 232 9.79 10.67 -2.92
CA SER A 232 9.93 12.00 -3.54
C SER A 232 11.39 12.34 -3.78
N TRP A 233 11.67 12.94 -4.93
CA TRP A 233 13.03 13.25 -5.34
C TRP A 233 13.43 14.67 -4.96
N PHE A 234 14.43 14.80 -4.08
CA PHE A 234 15.07 16.08 -3.79
C PHE A 234 16.42 15.93 -3.08
N SER A 235 17.14 17.04 -2.97
CA SER A 235 18.41 17.17 -2.25
C SER A 235 18.23 17.08 -0.73
N ARG A 236 19.19 16.45 -0.04
CA ARG A 236 19.27 16.40 1.42
C ARG A 236 20.47 17.20 1.92
N SER A 237 20.44 18.51 1.73
CA SER A 237 21.51 19.43 2.17
C SER A 237 21.80 19.36 3.67
N ASP A 238 20.81 18.95 4.47
CA ASP A 238 20.90 18.67 5.91
C ASP A 238 21.70 17.40 6.25
N LEU A 239 21.67 16.38 5.39
CA LEU A 239 22.38 15.11 5.61
C LEU A 239 23.66 14.96 4.78
N GLY A 240 23.77 15.69 3.66
CA GLY A 240 24.87 15.63 2.71
C GLY A 240 24.53 14.90 1.40
N PRO A 241 25.42 14.99 0.39
CA PRO A 241 25.14 14.59 -0.99
C PRO A 241 24.85 13.09 -1.17
N SER A 242 25.37 12.22 -0.31
CA SER A 242 25.12 10.78 -0.36
C SER A 242 23.67 10.39 -0.07
N TYR A 243 22.88 11.30 0.52
CA TYR A 243 21.49 11.05 0.91
C TYR A 243 20.47 11.77 0.00
N THR A 244 20.96 12.52 -0.99
CA THR A 244 20.14 13.12 -2.06
C THR A 244 19.54 12.03 -2.95
N GLY A 245 18.33 12.28 -3.45
CA GLY A 245 17.60 11.40 -4.36
C GLY A 245 16.23 11.07 -3.80
N TRP A 246 15.84 9.80 -3.86
CA TRP A 246 14.54 9.33 -3.36
C TRP A 246 14.43 9.36 -1.84
N GLN A 247 13.39 10.04 -1.36
CA GLN A 247 13.06 10.18 0.05
C GLN A 247 11.69 9.58 0.33
N VAL A 248 11.62 8.68 1.32
CA VAL A 248 10.38 8.04 1.77
C VAL A 248 9.53 9.06 2.52
N LEU A 249 8.27 9.18 2.11
CA LEU A 249 7.21 9.92 2.79
C LEU A 249 6.00 9.00 2.90
N ASP A 250 5.39 8.93 4.08
CA ASP A 250 4.20 8.11 4.28
C ASP A 250 3.11 8.92 5.00
N ALA A 251 1.96 9.00 4.35
CA ALA A 251 0.77 9.67 4.87
C ALA A 251 -0.15 8.73 5.66
N THR A 252 0.14 7.43 5.67
CA THR A 252 -0.63 6.45 6.42
C THR A 252 -0.36 6.65 7.92
N PRO A 253 -1.39 6.80 8.76
CA PRO A 253 -1.20 7.08 10.17
C PRO A 253 -0.89 5.80 10.96
N GLN A 254 0.37 5.38 10.92
CA GLN A 254 0.86 4.22 11.69
C GLN A 254 1.53 4.66 13.00
N GLU A 255 2.58 5.47 12.90
CA GLU A 255 3.36 5.97 14.05
C GLU A 255 3.33 7.50 14.14
N GLU A 256 3.38 8.01 15.36
CA GLU A 256 3.49 9.44 15.63
C GLU A 256 4.95 9.90 15.58
N SER A 257 5.24 10.96 14.82
CA SER A 257 6.57 11.57 14.77
C SER A 257 6.56 12.98 15.37
N GLY A 258 6.99 13.06 16.63
CA GLY A 258 6.90 14.29 17.44
C GLY A 258 5.46 14.60 17.85
N GLY A 259 4.68 13.57 18.16
CA GLY A 259 3.28 13.67 18.63
C GLY A 259 2.25 14.00 17.54
N ILE A 260 2.59 13.75 16.26
CA ILE A 260 1.73 14.00 15.10
C ILE A 260 1.88 12.80 14.16
N TYR A 261 0.79 12.31 13.59
CA TYR A 261 0.79 11.27 12.55
C TYR A 261 1.35 11.80 11.24
N ARG A 262 2.67 11.70 11.09
CA ARG A 262 3.44 12.09 9.90
C ARG A 262 4.70 11.23 9.83
N CYS A 263 5.13 10.92 8.61
CA CYS A 263 6.33 10.12 8.41
C CYS A 263 7.18 10.68 7.26
N GLY A 264 8.50 10.73 7.47
CA GLY A 264 9.50 11.19 6.52
C GLY A 264 9.70 12.71 6.47
N PRO A 265 10.59 13.22 5.60
CA PRO A 265 11.30 12.47 4.57
C PRO A 265 12.52 11.68 5.07
N ALA A 266 12.53 10.36 4.87
CA ALA A 266 13.69 9.51 5.15
C ALA A 266 14.48 9.23 3.87
N SER A 267 15.81 9.36 3.91
CA SER A 267 16.62 9.03 2.74
C SER A 267 16.60 7.52 2.50
N ARG A 268 16.18 7.08 1.31
CA ARG A 268 16.24 5.66 0.93
C ARG A 268 17.64 5.08 1.06
N ASN A 269 18.67 5.88 0.80
CA ASN A 269 20.06 5.48 0.97
C ASN A 269 20.43 5.29 2.45
N ALA A 270 19.89 6.11 3.36
CA ALA A 270 20.08 5.93 4.79
C ALA A 270 19.42 4.63 5.28
N ILE A 271 18.22 4.32 4.79
CA ILE A 271 17.56 3.03 5.05
C ILE A 271 18.43 1.87 4.58
N LYS A 272 18.92 1.91 3.33
CA LYS A 272 19.78 0.85 2.78
C LYS A 272 21.08 0.62 3.54
N GLU A 273 21.70 1.68 4.05
CA GLU A 273 22.94 1.58 4.82
C GLU A 273 22.74 1.39 6.33
N GLY A 274 21.49 1.34 6.82
CA GLY A 274 21.19 1.22 8.25
C GLY A 274 21.65 2.45 9.06
N ASP A 275 21.62 3.63 8.45
CA ASP A 275 21.90 4.92 9.09
C ASP A 275 20.63 5.52 9.70
N ILE A 276 20.05 4.79 10.64
CA ILE A 276 18.70 5.04 11.17
C ILE A 276 18.61 6.11 12.26
N ASP A 277 19.74 6.66 12.67
CA ASP A 277 19.85 7.83 13.57
C ASP A 277 19.65 9.16 12.83
N LEU A 278 19.53 9.14 11.50
CA LEU A 278 19.32 10.32 10.69
C LEU A 278 17.84 10.69 10.60
N ASP A 279 17.58 11.99 10.51
CA ASP A 279 16.24 12.48 10.27
C ASP A 279 15.73 12.10 8.86
N TYR A 280 14.46 11.78 8.67
CA TYR A 280 13.38 11.66 9.65
C TYR A 280 12.89 10.21 9.68
N ASP A 281 12.44 9.74 10.84
CA ASP A 281 11.66 8.50 10.99
C ASP A 281 12.34 7.23 10.43
N CYS A 282 13.67 7.27 10.26
CA CYS A 282 14.42 6.15 9.71
C CYS A 282 14.31 4.84 10.52
N PRO A 283 14.19 4.83 11.86
CA PRO A 283 14.01 3.59 12.61
C PRO A 283 12.77 2.83 12.20
N PHE A 284 11.62 3.52 12.15
CA PHE A 284 10.34 2.95 11.74
C PHE A 284 10.42 2.40 10.32
N ILE A 285 10.80 3.23 9.34
CA ILE A 285 10.88 2.84 7.92
C ILE A 285 11.88 1.69 7.70
N PHE A 286 12.98 1.65 8.46
CA PHE A 286 13.94 0.55 8.39
C PHE A 286 13.33 -0.76 8.89
N ALA A 287 12.53 -0.72 9.95
CA ALA A 287 11.81 -1.87 10.47
C ALA A 287 10.82 -2.41 9.44
N GLU A 288 10.06 -1.54 8.77
CA GLU A 288 9.06 -1.91 7.75
C GLU A 288 9.62 -2.83 6.65
N VAL A 289 10.93 -2.69 6.33
CA VAL A 289 11.59 -3.44 5.26
C VAL A 289 12.65 -4.44 5.74
N ASN A 290 13.06 -4.43 7.02
CA ASN A 290 14.14 -5.30 7.54
C ASN A 290 13.83 -6.03 8.85
N ALA A 291 12.68 -5.82 9.50
CA ALA A 291 12.40 -6.45 10.80
C ALA A 291 12.51 -7.98 10.74
N ASP A 292 13.04 -8.59 11.79
CA ASP A 292 13.01 -10.04 11.94
C ASP A 292 11.62 -10.48 12.46
N CYS A 293 11.03 -11.52 11.87
CA CYS A 293 9.73 -12.03 12.31
C CYS A 293 9.89 -13.18 13.31
N MET A 294 9.14 -13.13 14.41
CA MET A 294 9.13 -14.14 15.47
C MET A 294 7.76 -14.80 15.53
N TYR A 295 7.70 -16.13 15.48
CA TYR A 295 6.43 -16.86 15.52
C TYR A 295 6.27 -17.58 16.85
N TRP A 296 5.17 -17.31 17.54
CA TRP A 296 4.91 -17.77 18.90
C TRP A 296 3.65 -18.63 18.97
N ASN A 297 3.70 -19.73 19.70
CA ASN A 297 2.52 -20.43 20.17
C ASN A 297 2.07 -19.81 21.51
N TYR A 298 0.82 -19.38 21.58
CA TYR A 298 0.18 -18.86 22.78
C TYR A 298 -0.77 -19.89 23.40
N ASP A 299 -0.56 -20.19 24.67
CA ASP A 299 -1.47 -21.03 25.46
C ASP A 299 -2.41 -20.14 26.30
N PRO A 300 -3.71 -20.03 25.96
CA PRO A 300 -4.65 -19.19 26.69
C PRO A 300 -4.97 -19.72 28.10
N THR A 301 -4.68 -21.00 28.40
CA THR A 301 -5.02 -21.60 29.69
C THR A 301 -4.10 -21.15 30.82
N ASN A 302 -2.85 -20.85 30.49
CA ASN A 302 -1.81 -20.43 31.44
C ASN A 302 -1.13 -19.10 31.05
N GLY A 303 -1.47 -18.54 29.89
CA GLY A 303 -0.93 -17.27 29.39
C GLY A 303 0.51 -17.36 28.85
N LYS A 304 1.04 -18.55 28.60
CA LYS A 304 2.45 -18.75 28.21
C LYS A 304 2.64 -18.58 26.70
N ASN A 305 3.67 -17.81 26.33
CA ASN A 305 4.22 -17.75 24.97
C ASN A 305 5.36 -18.75 24.81
N THR A 306 5.38 -19.51 23.73
CA THR A 306 6.48 -20.41 23.37
C THR A 306 6.94 -20.09 21.95
N LEU A 307 8.20 -19.68 21.79
CA LEU A 307 8.77 -19.41 20.46
C LEU A 307 8.74 -20.71 19.66
N MET A 308 8.23 -20.66 18.43
CA MET A 308 8.24 -21.78 17.49
C MET A 308 9.45 -21.71 16.57
N PHE A 309 9.66 -20.55 15.94
CA PHE A 309 10.80 -20.25 15.07
C PHE A 309 10.85 -18.75 14.78
N SER A 310 11.90 -18.30 14.11
CA SER A 310 12.09 -16.93 13.65
C SER A 310 12.57 -16.90 12.20
N GLU A 311 12.20 -15.87 11.45
CA GLU A 311 12.62 -15.65 10.07
C GLU A 311 13.14 -14.22 9.87
N SER A 312 14.38 -14.08 9.41
CA SER A 312 15.01 -12.78 9.19
C SER A 312 14.87 -12.24 7.77
N THR A 313 14.17 -12.95 6.88
CA THR A 313 14.16 -12.68 5.43
C THR A 313 12.77 -12.58 4.83
N VAL A 314 11.72 -12.52 5.66
CA VAL A 314 10.31 -12.55 5.20
C VAL A 314 9.67 -11.17 5.06
N ILE A 315 10.20 -10.18 5.76
CA ILE A 315 9.76 -8.79 5.73
C ILE A 315 10.38 -8.07 4.54
N GLY A 316 9.70 -7.06 4.01
CA GLY A 316 10.30 -6.15 3.02
C GLY A 316 10.53 -6.77 1.64
N GLN A 317 9.56 -7.48 1.07
CA GLN A 317 9.73 -8.25 -0.16
C GLN A 317 9.16 -7.52 -1.38
N PHE A 318 9.75 -7.77 -2.55
CA PHE A 318 9.26 -7.29 -3.85
C PHE A 318 8.84 -5.82 -3.86
N ILE A 319 9.62 -4.94 -3.22
CA ILE A 319 9.30 -3.51 -3.13
C ILE A 319 9.17 -2.97 -4.56
N SER A 320 8.01 -2.44 -4.90
CA SER A 320 7.59 -2.26 -6.29
C SER A 320 7.09 -0.85 -6.58
N THR A 321 7.34 -0.40 -7.80
CA THR A 321 6.81 0.87 -8.34
C THR A 321 6.50 0.75 -9.82
N LYS A 322 5.66 1.65 -10.35
CA LYS A 322 5.36 1.72 -11.79
C LYS A 322 6.61 2.14 -12.56
N ALA A 323 6.85 1.51 -13.70
CA ALA A 323 7.93 1.90 -14.58
C ALA A 323 7.67 3.24 -15.28
N VAL A 324 8.76 3.94 -15.60
CA VAL A 324 8.71 5.17 -16.41
C VAL A 324 8.12 4.88 -17.79
N GLY A 325 7.00 5.53 -18.11
CA GLY A 325 6.35 5.48 -19.43
C GLY A 325 5.67 4.15 -19.78
N ARG A 326 5.54 3.22 -18.83
CA ARG A 326 4.87 1.92 -19.04
C ARG A 326 4.22 1.42 -17.76
N ASP A 327 3.23 0.53 -17.88
CA ASP A 327 2.46 0.01 -16.74
C ASP A 327 3.15 -1.18 -16.03
N ASP A 328 4.33 -1.60 -16.50
CA ASP A 328 5.09 -2.70 -15.93
C ASP A 328 5.58 -2.40 -14.50
N ARG A 329 5.68 -3.47 -13.71
CA ARG A 329 6.32 -3.45 -12.39
C ARG A 329 7.83 -3.27 -12.49
N VAL A 330 8.38 -2.35 -11.70
CA VAL A 330 9.82 -2.28 -11.40
C VAL A 330 10.03 -2.69 -9.96
N ASP A 331 10.87 -3.69 -9.77
CA ASP A 331 11.32 -4.12 -8.44
C ASP A 331 12.50 -3.26 -7.99
N VAL A 332 12.32 -2.55 -6.87
CA VAL A 332 13.30 -1.67 -6.24
C VAL A 332 13.72 -2.19 -4.85
N THR A 333 13.51 -3.49 -4.55
CA THR A 333 13.88 -4.08 -3.24
C THR A 333 15.35 -3.84 -2.90
N ASN A 334 16.23 -4.02 -3.89
CA ASN A 334 17.67 -3.83 -3.74
C ASN A 334 18.08 -2.36 -3.55
N ASP A 335 17.16 -1.42 -3.71
CA ASP A 335 17.39 -0.01 -3.41
C ASP A 335 17.16 0.33 -1.93
N TYR A 336 16.38 -0.51 -1.22
CA TYR A 336 16.08 -0.34 0.22
C TYR A 336 16.96 -1.20 1.11
N LYS A 337 17.44 -2.34 0.62
CA LYS A 337 18.26 -3.26 1.39
C LYS A 337 19.19 -4.08 0.53
N TYR A 338 20.15 -4.72 1.18
CA TYR A 338 21.04 -5.69 0.55
C TYR A 338 20.35 -7.04 0.40
N ALA A 339 20.87 -7.91 -0.46
CA ALA A 339 20.27 -9.20 -0.75
C ALA A 339 20.11 -10.06 0.52
N GLU A 340 18.93 -10.65 0.67
CA GLU A 340 18.57 -11.53 1.78
C GLU A 340 19.58 -12.66 1.96
N GLY A 341 19.99 -12.90 3.21
CA GLY A 341 20.98 -13.94 3.55
C GLY A 341 22.44 -13.58 3.24
N SER A 342 22.72 -12.39 2.70
CA SER A 342 24.10 -11.92 2.51
C SER A 342 24.72 -11.41 3.83
N THR A 343 26.04 -11.51 3.95
CA THR A 343 26.77 -10.98 5.12
C THR A 343 26.53 -9.47 5.29
N LYS A 344 26.54 -8.72 4.17
CA LYS A 344 26.38 -7.27 4.19
C LYS A 344 25.01 -6.84 4.70
N GLU A 345 23.96 -7.57 4.34
CA GLU A 345 22.60 -7.33 4.81
C GLU A 345 22.51 -7.50 6.34
N ARG A 346 23.06 -8.59 6.90
CA ARG A 346 23.10 -8.79 8.35
C ARG A 346 24.02 -7.82 9.09
N ASP A 347 25.12 -7.37 8.47
CA ASP A 347 25.99 -6.35 9.05
C ASP A 347 25.27 -5.00 9.15
N VAL A 348 24.48 -4.62 8.13
CA VAL A 348 23.64 -3.41 8.14
C VAL A 348 22.55 -3.52 9.21
N PHE A 349 21.89 -4.67 9.32
CA PHE A 349 20.89 -4.89 10.37
C PHE A 349 21.48 -4.78 11.79
N LYS A 350 22.65 -5.38 12.02
CA LYS A 350 23.39 -5.24 13.30
C LYS A 350 23.78 -3.79 13.58
N LYS A 351 24.25 -3.07 12.56
CA LYS A 351 24.54 -1.63 12.66
C LYS A 351 23.30 -0.84 13.07
N ALA A 352 22.14 -1.09 12.47
CA ALA A 352 20.89 -0.43 12.83
C ALA A 352 20.50 -0.74 14.30
N ARG A 353 20.49 -2.03 14.68
CA ARG A 353 20.23 -2.43 16.08
C ARG A 353 21.18 -1.77 17.08
N LYS A 354 22.44 -1.60 16.72
CA LYS A 354 23.42 -0.87 17.53
C LYS A 354 23.00 0.57 17.77
N LYS A 355 22.58 1.27 16.73
CA LYS A 355 22.14 2.68 16.82
C LYS A 355 20.91 2.85 17.71
N LEU A 356 20.05 1.84 17.81
CA LEU A 356 18.90 1.80 18.74
C LEU A 356 19.27 1.38 20.17
N GLY A 357 20.55 1.11 20.46
CA GLY A 357 20.97 0.65 21.78
C GLY A 357 20.49 -0.77 22.11
N LEU A 358 20.23 -1.59 21.10
CA LEU A 358 19.73 -2.97 21.24
C LEU A 358 20.87 -4.01 21.32
N GLU A 359 22.13 -3.59 21.47
CA GLU A 359 23.29 -4.50 21.53
C GLU A 359 23.31 -5.39 22.79
N ASP A 360 22.62 -4.99 23.87
CA ASP A 360 22.69 -5.67 25.19
C ASP A 360 21.32 -5.98 25.84
N LYS A 361 20.18 -5.80 25.15
CA LYS A 361 18.85 -6.18 25.66
C LYS A 361 18.49 -7.66 25.42
N PHE A 362 19.44 -8.57 25.61
CA PHE A 362 19.08 -9.87 26.17
C PHE A 362 18.97 -9.63 27.68
N ASP A 363 17.75 -9.33 28.14
CA ASP A 363 17.44 -9.22 29.56
C ASP A 363 18.05 -10.43 30.32
N PRO A 364 18.98 -10.22 31.27
CA PRO A 364 19.57 -11.31 32.06
C PRO A 364 18.53 -12.08 32.89
N THR A 365 17.33 -11.50 33.08
CA THR A 365 16.18 -12.11 33.75
C THR A 365 15.15 -12.72 32.80
N ALA A 366 15.18 -12.37 31.51
CA ALA A 366 14.51 -13.18 30.50
C ALA A 366 15.35 -14.44 30.30
N ALA A 367 14.72 -15.61 30.38
CA ALA A 367 15.34 -16.82 29.85
C ALA A 367 15.82 -16.46 28.45
N LYS A 368 17.16 -16.50 28.20
CA LYS A 368 17.71 -16.41 26.84
C LYS A 368 16.74 -17.21 25.97
N PRO A 369 16.04 -16.64 24.96
CA PRO A 369 15.47 -17.48 23.94
C PRO A 369 16.66 -18.31 23.48
N LYS A 370 16.66 -19.58 23.87
CA LYS A 370 17.44 -20.55 23.14
C LYS A 370 16.93 -20.33 21.73
N GLU A 371 17.74 -19.71 20.87
CA GLU A 371 17.63 -20.02 19.45
C GLU A 371 17.40 -21.53 19.43
N ILE A 372 16.27 -21.94 18.87
CA ILE A 372 15.85 -23.32 18.95
C ILE A 372 16.85 -24.08 18.07
N ASP A 373 17.99 -24.46 18.67
CA ASP A 373 19.02 -25.31 18.07
C ASP A 373 18.44 -26.70 17.74
N GLN A 374 17.23 -26.99 18.22
CA GLN A 374 16.46 -28.15 17.81
C GLN A 374 15.92 -27.94 16.39
N LYS A 375 16.58 -28.61 15.44
CA LYS A 375 16.02 -28.77 14.10
C LYS A 375 14.68 -29.50 14.20
N PRO A 376 13.64 -29.07 13.46
CA PRO A 376 12.37 -29.75 13.48
C PRO A 376 12.51 -31.17 12.90
N ASP A 377 11.74 -32.11 13.44
CA ASP A 377 11.68 -33.48 12.94
C ASP A 377 10.99 -33.58 11.58
N ILE A 378 10.17 -32.58 11.24
CA ILE A 378 9.36 -32.53 10.02
C ILE A 378 9.49 -31.15 9.37
N SER A 379 9.16 -31.08 8.08
CA SER A 379 8.89 -29.81 7.41
C SER A 379 7.54 -29.85 6.72
N GLY A 380 6.97 -28.67 6.48
CA GLY A 380 5.72 -28.56 5.76
C GLY A 380 5.64 -27.32 4.87
N LYS A 381 4.82 -27.40 3.82
CA LYS A 381 4.50 -26.26 2.94
C LYS A 381 3.14 -26.45 2.27
N PHE A 382 2.42 -25.35 2.08
CA PHE A 382 1.24 -25.33 1.20
C PHE A 382 1.65 -25.08 -0.25
N LYS A 383 1.06 -25.82 -1.18
CA LYS A 383 1.07 -25.54 -2.62
C LYS A 383 -0.34 -25.19 -3.07
N VAL A 384 -0.46 -24.27 -4.02
CA VAL A 384 -1.73 -23.98 -4.70
C VAL A 384 -1.91 -24.94 -5.87
N ALA A 385 -3.10 -25.51 -6.01
CA ALA A 385 -3.45 -26.50 -7.02
C ALA A 385 -4.68 -26.03 -7.83
N GLY A 386 -4.55 -24.94 -8.56
CA GLY A 386 -5.63 -24.38 -9.38
C GLY A 386 -5.53 -22.88 -9.54
N THR A 387 -6.58 -22.27 -10.08
CA THR A 387 -6.71 -20.81 -10.19
C THR A 387 -7.21 -20.21 -8.88
N LEU A 388 -6.64 -19.09 -8.47
CA LEU A 388 -7.08 -18.32 -7.31
C LEU A 388 -8.02 -17.21 -7.77
N GLN A 389 -9.31 -17.49 -7.85
CA GLN A 389 -10.30 -16.54 -8.36
C GLN A 389 -11.56 -16.58 -7.51
N VAL A 390 -12.14 -15.42 -7.22
CA VAL A 390 -13.43 -15.32 -6.54
C VAL A 390 -14.49 -16.05 -7.37
N GLY A 391 -15.28 -16.91 -6.72
CA GLY A 391 -16.31 -17.73 -7.37
C GLY A 391 -15.88 -19.16 -7.71
N LYS A 392 -14.62 -19.55 -7.44
CA LYS A 392 -14.12 -20.91 -7.66
C LYS A 392 -13.67 -21.59 -6.37
N ASP A 393 -13.72 -22.91 -6.33
CA ASP A 393 -13.17 -23.66 -5.19
C ASP A 393 -11.67 -23.40 -4.99
N LEU A 394 -11.27 -23.19 -3.75
CA LEU A 394 -9.87 -23.05 -3.38
C LEU A 394 -9.27 -24.44 -3.18
N ASN A 395 -8.30 -24.76 -4.04
CA ASN A 395 -7.64 -26.06 -4.06
C ASN A 395 -6.17 -25.92 -3.66
N LEU A 396 -5.79 -26.57 -2.57
CA LEU A 396 -4.45 -26.53 -1.98
C LEU A 396 -3.92 -27.94 -1.77
N ILE A 397 -2.62 -28.04 -1.55
CA ILE A 397 -1.93 -29.28 -1.17
C ILE A 397 -1.01 -28.96 -0.01
N LEU A 398 -1.26 -29.55 1.16
CA LEU A 398 -0.30 -29.57 2.26
C LEU A 398 0.72 -30.68 2.00
N VAL A 399 2.00 -30.31 1.88
CA VAL A 399 3.11 -31.24 1.72
C VAL A 399 3.83 -31.35 3.05
N LEU A 400 3.95 -32.55 3.60
CA LEU A 400 4.68 -32.83 4.84
C LEU A 400 5.82 -33.80 4.57
N ALA A 401 7.01 -33.51 5.07
CA ALA A 401 8.18 -34.38 4.96
C ALA A 401 8.76 -34.72 6.33
N ASN A 402 9.09 -35.98 6.56
CA ASN A 402 9.85 -36.42 7.72
C ASN A 402 11.34 -36.21 7.47
N LEU A 403 12.01 -35.43 8.30
CA LEU A 403 13.44 -35.10 8.16
C LEU A 403 14.35 -36.07 8.90
N THR A 404 13.78 -37.03 9.63
CA THR A 404 14.52 -37.97 10.47
C THR A 404 14.61 -39.37 9.88
N SER A 405 15.44 -40.21 10.50
CA SER A 405 15.62 -41.61 10.11
C SER A 405 14.64 -42.58 10.80
N ASN A 406 13.68 -42.06 11.58
CA ASN A 406 12.69 -42.86 12.31
C ASN A 406 11.28 -42.49 11.85
N ASP A 407 10.34 -43.42 12.00
CA ASP A 407 8.93 -43.15 11.77
C ASP A 407 8.44 -42.00 12.67
N LYS A 408 7.59 -41.14 12.13
CA LYS A 408 6.97 -40.03 12.85
C LYS A 408 5.46 -40.07 12.69
N THR A 409 4.75 -40.03 13.81
CA THR A 409 3.32 -39.74 13.83
C THR A 409 3.15 -38.25 14.04
N VAL A 410 2.55 -37.58 13.07
CA VAL A 410 2.29 -36.14 13.06
C VAL A 410 0.81 -35.90 13.27
N GLN A 411 0.46 -35.08 14.26
CA GLN A 411 -0.88 -34.51 14.40
C GLN A 411 -0.91 -33.15 13.71
N VAL A 412 -1.91 -32.91 12.87
CA VAL A 412 -2.02 -31.68 12.08
C VAL A 412 -3.37 -31.07 12.34
N ASN A 413 -3.39 -29.84 12.86
CA ASN A 413 -4.59 -29.00 12.92
C ASN A 413 -4.50 -27.94 11.83
N MET A 414 -5.52 -27.81 11.00
CA MET A 414 -5.55 -26.89 9.88
C MET A 414 -6.74 -25.97 9.98
N THR A 415 -6.54 -24.69 9.72
CA THR A 415 -7.63 -23.71 9.64
C THR A 415 -7.44 -22.79 8.45
N ALA A 416 -8.54 -22.23 7.97
CA ALA A 416 -8.53 -21.15 7.00
C ALA A 416 -9.44 -20.04 7.49
N TRP A 417 -8.92 -18.81 7.45
CA TRP A 417 -9.61 -17.61 7.87
C TRP A 417 -9.64 -16.60 6.72
N SER A 418 -10.79 -15.97 6.50
CA SER A 418 -10.78 -14.73 5.71
C SER A 418 -10.04 -13.65 6.49
N THR A 419 -9.26 -12.85 5.78
CA THR A 419 -8.45 -11.79 6.36
C THR A 419 -8.70 -10.48 5.64
N VAL A 420 -8.35 -9.37 6.28
CA VAL A 420 -8.09 -8.11 5.56
C VAL A 420 -6.62 -8.05 5.14
N TYR A 421 -6.26 -7.12 4.26
CA TYR A 421 -4.89 -7.08 3.71
C TYR A 421 -3.80 -6.82 4.78
N THR A 422 -4.16 -6.30 5.95
CA THR A 422 -3.28 -6.18 7.13
C THR A 422 -3.09 -7.51 7.89
N ARG A 423 -3.52 -8.64 7.30
CA ARG A 423 -3.51 -10.01 7.84
C ARG A 423 -4.36 -10.24 9.09
N ARG A 424 -5.14 -9.26 9.53
CA ARG A 424 -6.05 -9.46 10.65
C ARG A 424 -7.13 -10.48 10.25
N PRO A 425 -7.31 -11.58 11.01
CA PRO A 425 -8.37 -12.55 10.76
C PRO A 425 -9.74 -11.93 11.02
N VAL A 426 -10.73 -12.31 10.20
CA VAL A 426 -12.10 -11.82 10.27
C VAL A 426 -13.07 -12.96 10.59
N HIS A 427 -13.12 -14.01 9.75
CA HIS A 427 -14.00 -15.17 9.96
C HIS A 427 -13.30 -16.49 9.64
N GLU A 428 -13.52 -17.52 10.47
CA GLU A 428 -13.13 -18.91 10.17
C GLU A 428 -14.02 -19.42 9.03
N ILE A 429 -13.42 -19.78 7.90
CA ILE A 429 -14.16 -20.29 6.73
C ILE A 429 -14.02 -21.81 6.59
N TRP A 430 -13.00 -22.41 7.19
CA TRP A 430 -12.77 -23.84 7.11
C TRP A 430 -11.81 -24.30 8.22
N LYS A 431 -11.98 -25.55 8.66
CA LYS A 431 -11.04 -26.24 9.56
C LYS A 431 -11.07 -27.74 9.34
N ASP A 432 -9.95 -28.39 9.61
CA ASP A 432 -9.83 -29.85 9.59
C ASP A 432 -8.66 -30.31 10.46
N SER A 433 -8.61 -31.59 10.80
CA SER A 433 -7.45 -32.19 11.48
C SER A 433 -7.17 -33.61 11.02
N VAL A 434 -5.89 -33.97 10.95
CA VAL A 434 -5.45 -35.28 10.49
C VAL A 434 -4.28 -35.81 11.31
N SER A 435 -4.28 -37.12 11.55
CA SER A 435 -3.13 -37.85 12.09
C SER A 435 -2.45 -38.64 10.99
N VAL A 436 -1.15 -38.42 10.80
CA VAL A 436 -0.38 -38.97 9.69
C VAL A 436 0.84 -39.70 10.21
N ASN A 437 1.08 -40.92 9.72
CA ASN A 437 2.37 -41.59 9.88
C ASN A 437 3.24 -41.32 8.66
N LEU A 438 4.44 -40.80 8.88
CA LEU A 438 5.48 -40.58 7.88
C LEU A 438 6.65 -41.53 8.17
N ALA A 439 6.96 -42.38 7.19
CA ALA A 439 8.15 -43.22 7.20
C ALA A 439 9.44 -42.35 7.17
N PRO A 440 10.63 -42.92 7.41
CA PRO A 440 11.87 -42.16 7.43
C PRO A 440 12.10 -41.49 6.08
N GLN A 441 12.39 -40.19 6.07
CA GLN A 441 12.61 -39.40 4.85
C GLN A 441 11.42 -39.37 3.87
N GLU A 442 10.23 -39.79 4.29
CA GLU A 442 9.03 -39.79 3.44
C GLU A 442 8.44 -38.38 3.30
N GLU A 443 8.00 -38.04 2.08
CA GLU A 443 7.15 -36.88 1.79
C GLU A 443 5.74 -37.36 1.42
N LYS A 444 4.70 -36.82 2.08
CA LYS A 444 3.29 -37.05 1.74
C LYS A 444 2.59 -35.75 1.37
N GLN A 445 1.56 -35.88 0.54
CA GLN A 445 0.74 -34.78 0.05
C GLN A 445 -0.71 -34.98 0.47
N PHE A 446 -1.32 -33.94 1.01
CA PHE A 446 -2.69 -33.91 1.50
C PHE A 446 -3.46 -32.84 0.72
N PRO A 447 -4.31 -33.25 -0.25
CA PRO A 447 -5.18 -32.33 -0.95
C PRO A 447 -6.20 -31.71 -0.01
N ILE A 448 -6.41 -30.40 -0.16
CA ILE A 448 -7.37 -29.61 0.60
C ILE A 448 -8.24 -28.88 -0.42
N GLN A 449 -9.56 -29.05 -0.33
CA GLN A 449 -10.55 -28.34 -1.13
C GLN A 449 -11.44 -27.54 -0.19
N ILE A 450 -11.51 -26.24 -0.40
CA ILE A 450 -12.42 -25.33 0.30
C ILE A 450 -13.40 -24.80 -0.76
N PRO A 451 -14.64 -25.33 -0.81
CA PRO A 451 -15.64 -24.92 -1.79
C PRO A 451 -15.97 -23.42 -1.71
N TYR A 452 -16.31 -22.79 -2.85
CA TYR A 452 -16.73 -21.37 -2.85
C TYR A 452 -17.89 -21.10 -1.87
N THR A 453 -18.78 -22.08 -1.73
CA THR A 453 -19.94 -21.98 -0.84
C THR A 453 -19.58 -21.83 0.63
N GLU A 454 -18.41 -22.31 1.06
CA GLU A 454 -17.95 -22.20 2.46
C GLU A 454 -17.40 -20.80 2.79
N TYR A 455 -16.90 -20.06 1.79
CA TYR A 455 -16.20 -18.81 2.04
C TYR A 455 -16.88 -17.57 1.43
N GLN A 456 -17.81 -17.71 0.49
CA GLN A 456 -18.41 -16.59 -0.24
C GLN A 456 -19.07 -15.51 0.65
N GLU A 457 -19.70 -15.89 1.77
CA GLU A 457 -20.39 -14.94 2.66
C GLU A 457 -19.44 -14.25 3.66
N HIS A 458 -18.22 -14.77 3.78
CA HIS A 458 -17.25 -14.36 4.78
C HIS A 458 -15.97 -13.80 4.17
N LEU A 459 -15.85 -13.81 2.83
CA LEU A 459 -14.77 -13.17 2.12
C LEU A 459 -14.87 -11.65 2.27
N THR A 460 -13.75 -11.02 2.61
CA THR A 460 -13.65 -9.56 2.71
C THR A 460 -13.49 -8.96 1.32
N THR A 461 -13.62 -7.64 1.20
CA THR A 461 -13.33 -6.92 -0.06
C THR A 461 -11.87 -6.99 -0.50
N ASP A 462 -10.98 -7.43 0.39
CA ASP A 462 -9.55 -7.64 0.09
C ASP A 462 -9.30 -8.99 -0.62
N ASN A 463 -10.32 -9.87 -0.68
CA ASN A 463 -10.23 -11.20 -1.30
C ASN A 463 -9.08 -12.06 -0.75
N THR A 464 -8.74 -11.89 0.53
CA THR A 464 -7.62 -12.59 1.17
C THR A 464 -8.08 -13.69 2.14
N ILE A 465 -7.36 -14.81 2.10
CA ILE A 465 -7.56 -15.97 2.98
C ILE A 465 -6.19 -16.37 3.52
N GLN A 466 -6.07 -16.55 4.84
CA GLN A 466 -4.90 -17.18 5.45
C GLN A 466 -5.22 -18.63 5.76
N VAL A 467 -4.35 -19.54 5.33
CA VAL A 467 -4.44 -20.97 5.65
C VAL A 467 -3.25 -21.38 6.50
N THR A 468 -3.51 -22.06 7.60
CA THR A 468 -2.49 -22.53 8.54
C THR A 468 -2.59 -24.04 8.74
N ALA A 469 -1.47 -24.66 9.06
CA ALA A 469 -1.37 -26.03 9.56
C ALA A 469 -0.37 -26.05 10.70
N LEU A 470 -0.85 -26.28 11.92
CA LEU A 470 0.01 -26.50 13.08
C LEU A 470 0.27 -28.00 13.22
N CYS A 471 1.52 -28.38 12.98
CA CYS A 471 1.96 -29.77 12.97
C CYS A 471 2.70 -30.10 14.27
N HIS A 472 2.31 -31.18 14.93
CA HIS A 472 2.88 -31.62 16.19
C HIS A 472 3.34 -33.08 16.13
N VAL A 473 4.59 -33.31 16.53
CA VAL A 473 5.17 -34.64 16.77
C VAL A 473 5.38 -34.78 18.28
N ALA A 474 4.96 -35.91 18.86
CA ALA A 474 5.12 -36.17 20.29
C ALA A 474 6.60 -36.06 20.71
N GLY A 475 6.89 -35.19 21.68
CA GLY A 475 8.25 -34.93 22.15
C GLY A 475 9.13 -34.07 21.23
N GLY A 476 8.61 -33.65 20.06
CA GLY A 476 9.27 -32.72 19.14
C GLY A 476 8.77 -31.28 19.28
N ILE A 477 9.34 -30.38 18.48
CA ILE A 477 8.88 -29.00 18.37
C ILE A 477 7.67 -28.89 17.44
N GLN A 478 6.78 -27.93 17.72
CA GLN A 478 5.66 -27.62 16.82
C GLN A 478 6.18 -26.95 15.55
N VAL A 479 5.60 -27.30 14.42
CA VAL A 479 5.91 -26.71 13.11
C VAL A 479 4.65 -26.03 12.59
N LEU A 480 4.67 -24.70 12.53
CA LEU A 480 3.63 -23.93 11.86
C LEU A 480 3.96 -23.85 10.37
N VAL A 481 2.98 -24.21 9.56
CA VAL A 481 2.97 -23.94 8.12
C VAL A 481 1.85 -22.94 7.90
N HIS A 482 2.12 -21.83 7.24
CA HIS A 482 1.09 -20.86 6.89
C HIS A 482 1.25 -20.40 5.45
N ARG A 483 0.17 -19.92 4.85
CA ARG A 483 0.17 -19.29 3.53
C ARG A 483 -0.98 -18.31 3.41
N ASP A 484 -0.66 -17.09 3.03
CA ASP A 484 -1.65 -16.09 2.62
C ASP A 484 -1.99 -16.28 1.13
N ILE A 485 -3.27 -16.21 0.83
CA ILE A 485 -3.87 -16.42 -0.48
C ILE A 485 -4.65 -15.15 -0.83
N THR A 486 -4.44 -14.66 -2.04
CA THR A 486 -5.24 -13.58 -2.63
C THR A 486 -5.98 -14.16 -3.81
N LEU A 487 -7.30 -13.96 -3.88
CA LEU A 487 -8.15 -14.37 -4.99
C LEU A 487 -8.32 -13.21 -5.97
N ASP A 488 -8.12 -13.49 -7.25
CA ASP A 488 -8.36 -12.50 -8.30
C ASP A 488 -9.87 -12.27 -8.48
N ASN A 489 -10.23 -11.01 -8.71
CA ASN A 489 -11.57 -10.68 -9.18
C ASN A 489 -11.74 -11.14 -10.64
N PRO A 490 -13.00 -11.31 -11.10
CA PRO A 490 -13.27 -11.60 -12.51
C PRO A 490 -12.87 -10.45 -13.44
N ASP A 491 -12.48 -10.77 -14.67
CA ASP A 491 -12.02 -9.78 -15.63
C ASP A 491 -13.15 -8.89 -16.18
N ILE A 492 -12.79 -7.65 -16.54
CA ILE A 492 -13.62 -6.72 -17.30
C ILE A 492 -12.92 -6.41 -18.63
N ASP A 493 -13.66 -6.49 -19.73
CA ASP A 493 -13.16 -6.08 -21.05
C ASP A 493 -13.67 -4.67 -21.40
N ILE A 494 -12.78 -3.83 -21.94
CA ILE A 494 -13.07 -2.44 -22.31
C ILE A 494 -12.71 -2.24 -23.79
N GLN A 495 -13.71 -1.88 -24.58
CA GLN A 495 -13.60 -1.70 -26.02
C GLN A 495 -13.96 -0.27 -26.42
N VAL A 496 -13.02 0.42 -27.09
CA VAL A 496 -13.29 1.71 -27.74
C VAL A 496 -13.80 1.42 -29.16
N LEU A 497 -15.02 1.83 -29.47
CA LEU A 497 -15.75 1.48 -30.69
C LEU A 497 -15.57 2.55 -31.78
N GLY A 498 -14.32 2.91 -32.08
CA GLY A 498 -13.97 3.91 -33.08
C GLY A 498 -12.59 4.50 -32.85
N GLU A 499 -12.19 5.42 -33.73
CA GLU A 499 -11.01 6.27 -33.49
C GLU A 499 -11.37 7.37 -32.49
N ALA A 500 -10.55 7.52 -31.44
CA ALA A 500 -10.69 8.61 -30.50
C ALA A 500 -10.05 9.87 -31.12
N GLU A 501 -10.83 10.95 -31.26
CA GLU A 501 -10.38 12.20 -31.83
C GLU A 501 -10.71 13.35 -30.89
N LEU A 502 -9.84 14.38 -30.88
CA LEU A 502 -10.02 15.59 -30.09
C LEU A 502 -11.40 16.24 -30.34
N ASN A 503 -12.14 16.46 -29.25
CA ASN A 503 -13.48 17.07 -29.22
C ASN A 503 -14.55 16.33 -30.05
N LYS A 504 -14.38 15.03 -30.31
CA LYS A 504 -15.40 14.19 -30.95
C LYS A 504 -15.86 13.10 -30.00
N GLU A 505 -17.15 12.78 -30.07
CA GLU A 505 -17.72 11.65 -29.34
C GLU A 505 -17.18 10.33 -29.91
N VAL A 506 -16.78 9.42 -29.02
CA VAL A 506 -16.49 8.02 -29.36
C VAL A 506 -17.22 7.10 -28.37
N ASP A 507 -17.82 6.04 -28.89
CA ASP A 507 -18.52 5.04 -28.08
C ASP A 507 -17.51 4.10 -27.41
N VAL A 508 -17.78 3.73 -26.16
CA VAL A 508 -17.06 2.72 -25.40
C VAL A 508 -18.04 1.65 -24.94
N GLU A 509 -17.65 0.38 -25.05
CA GLU A 509 -18.38 -0.76 -24.51
C GLU A 509 -17.55 -1.42 -23.40
N VAL A 510 -18.17 -1.62 -22.24
CA VAL A 510 -17.62 -2.37 -21.12
C VAL A 510 -18.38 -3.68 -20.98
N ILE A 511 -17.64 -4.79 -20.92
CA ILE A 511 -18.20 -6.14 -20.90
C ILE A 511 -17.77 -6.84 -19.62
N PHE A 512 -18.75 -7.31 -18.85
CA PHE A 512 -18.55 -8.14 -17.66
C PHE A 512 -19.35 -9.43 -17.81
N THR A 513 -18.77 -10.57 -17.41
CA THR A 513 -19.43 -11.88 -17.42
C THR A 513 -19.57 -12.36 -15.99
N ASN A 514 -20.80 -12.67 -15.55
CA ASN A 514 -21.02 -13.26 -14.23
C ASN A 514 -20.42 -14.68 -14.18
N PRO A 515 -19.37 -14.94 -13.38
CA PRO A 515 -18.66 -16.22 -13.39
C PRO A 515 -19.19 -17.25 -12.38
N ILE A 516 -20.17 -16.87 -11.54
CA ILE A 516 -20.73 -17.75 -10.50
C ILE A 516 -22.08 -18.30 -10.90
N ASP A 517 -22.47 -19.42 -10.28
CA ASP A 517 -23.71 -20.15 -10.56
C ASP A 517 -24.96 -19.51 -9.92
N MET A 518 -24.89 -18.22 -9.56
CA MET A 518 -25.99 -17.44 -8.99
C MET A 518 -26.13 -16.10 -9.69
N GLU A 519 -27.32 -15.51 -9.61
CA GLU A 519 -27.58 -14.16 -10.11
C GLU A 519 -26.86 -13.11 -9.25
N VAL A 520 -26.21 -12.14 -9.89
CA VAL A 520 -25.62 -10.98 -9.21
C VAL A 520 -26.53 -9.77 -9.34
N MET A 521 -26.65 -9.02 -8.25
CA MET A 521 -27.58 -7.90 -8.08
C MET A 521 -26.81 -6.61 -7.78
N ASP A 522 -27.53 -5.48 -7.73
CA ASP A 522 -26.97 -4.18 -7.34
C ASP A 522 -25.71 -3.77 -8.13
N CYS A 523 -25.70 -4.11 -9.43
CA CYS A 523 -24.55 -3.92 -10.30
C CYS A 523 -24.42 -2.45 -10.69
N VAL A 524 -23.25 -1.85 -10.44
CA VAL A 524 -22.94 -0.46 -10.74
C VAL A 524 -21.59 -0.39 -11.45
N LEU A 525 -21.56 0.31 -12.57
CA LEU A 525 -20.35 0.65 -13.31
C LEU A 525 -20.00 2.13 -13.07
N GLN A 526 -18.85 2.39 -12.50
CA GLN A 526 -18.24 3.71 -12.41
C GLN A 526 -17.15 3.85 -13.46
N VAL A 527 -17.10 5.00 -14.12
CA VAL A 527 -16.16 5.30 -15.19
C VAL A 527 -15.56 6.67 -14.98
N GLU A 528 -14.24 6.76 -15.08
CA GLU A 528 -13.51 8.02 -15.02
C GLU A 528 -12.34 8.03 -16.00
N GLY A 529 -11.88 9.22 -16.36
CA GLY A 529 -10.68 9.38 -17.18
C GLY A 529 -10.38 10.86 -17.39
N SER A 530 -9.22 11.30 -16.93
CA SER A 530 -8.73 12.66 -17.15
C SER A 530 -8.71 12.96 -18.64
N ASP A 531 -9.29 14.11 -19.00
CA ASP A 531 -9.50 14.56 -20.38
C ASP A 531 -10.38 13.67 -21.28
N LEU A 532 -11.03 12.62 -20.74
CA LEU A 532 -11.97 11.77 -21.48
C LEU A 532 -13.41 12.00 -21.05
N LEU A 533 -13.60 12.26 -19.75
CA LEU A 533 -14.89 12.48 -19.09
C LEU A 533 -14.80 13.65 -18.11
N ARG A 534 -15.91 14.35 -17.93
CA ARG A 534 -16.04 15.34 -16.85
C ARG A 534 -16.56 14.66 -15.60
N GLY A 535 -15.72 14.52 -14.59
CA GLY A 535 -16.07 13.82 -13.35
C GLY A 535 -16.24 12.32 -13.55
N ILE A 536 -16.98 11.69 -12.64
CA ILE A 536 -17.24 10.24 -12.63
C ILE A 536 -18.61 9.97 -13.22
N LEU A 537 -18.66 9.13 -14.25
CA LEU A 537 -19.90 8.61 -14.82
C LEU A 537 -20.29 7.34 -14.08
N GLN A 538 -21.49 7.32 -13.49
CA GLN A 538 -22.06 6.14 -12.85
C GLN A 538 -23.22 5.60 -13.68
N ILE A 539 -23.23 4.29 -13.92
CA ILE A 539 -24.25 3.59 -14.72
C ILE A 539 -24.73 2.38 -13.93
N ASP A 540 -26.03 2.31 -13.66
CA ASP A 540 -26.66 1.12 -13.10
C ASP A 540 -26.77 0.04 -14.17
N VAL A 541 -26.28 -1.15 -13.84
CA VAL A 541 -26.29 -2.33 -14.71
C VAL A 541 -27.39 -3.27 -14.21
N PRO A 542 -28.26 -3.82 -15.08
CA PRO A 542 -29.26 -4.79 -14.66
C PRO A 542 -28.63 -6.03 -14.01
N PRO A 543 -29.37 -6.74 -13.15
CA PRO A 543 -28.95 -8.04 -12.63
C PRO A 543 -28.50 -9.00 -13.73
N LEU A 544 -27.49 -9.83 -13.42
CA LEU A 544 -26.91 -10.77 -14.37
C LEU A 544 -27.03 -12.20 -13.85
N LYS A 545 -27.69 -13.06 -14.62
CA LYS A 545 -27.80 -14.49 -14.29
C LYS A 545 -26.44 -15.19 -14.41
N ALA A 546 -26.36 -16.41 -13.89
CA ALA A 546 -25.18 -17.26 -14.00
C ALA A 546 -24.71 -17.37 -15.47
N GLY A 547 -23.45 -17.01 -15.73
CA GLY A 547 -22.84 -17.03 -17.07
C GLY A 547 -23.31 -15.92 -18.02
N GLU A 548 -24.21 -15.03 -17.60
CA GLU A 548 -24.70 -13.92 -18.42
C GLU A 548 -23.64 -12.84 -18.59
N LYS A 549 -23.68 -12.15 -19.75
CA LYS A 549 -22.77 -11.04 -20.07
C LYS A 549 -23.51 -9.72 -20.09
N SER A 550 -23.03 -8.75 -19.33
CA SER A 550 -23.41 -7.34 -19.51
C SER A 550 -22.60 -6.72 -20.64
N ARG A 551 -23.22 -5.79 -21.37
CA ARG A 551 -22.60 -4.94 -22.38
C ARG A 551 -23.08 -3.51 -22.17
N THR A 552 -22.32 -2.75 -21.38
CA THR A 552 -22.68 -1.38 -21.03
C THR A 552 -22.00 -0.41 -21.98
N LYS A 553 -22.79 0.39 -22.70
CA LYS A 553 -22.28 1.40 -23.63
C LYS A 553 -22.43 2.81 -23.11
N PHE A 554 -21.42 3.63 -23.32
CA PHE A 554 -21.45 5.06 -23.04
C PHE A 554 -20.51 5.79 -24.01
N LYS A 555 -20.55 7.13 -23.98
CA LYS A 555 -19.72 7.98 -24.81
C LYS A 555 -18.70 8.73 -23.97
N ILE A 556 -17.53 8.94 -24.55
CA ILE A 556 -16.49 9.84 -24.04
C ILE A 556 -16.22 10.95 -25.06
N ILE A 557 -15.71 12.10 -24.60
CA ILE A 557 -15.34 13.23 -25.46
C ILE A 557 -13.93 13.67 -25.05
N PRO A 558 -12.89 13.22 -25.79
CA PRO A 558 -11.53 13.60 -25.46
C PRO A 558 -11.28 15.12 -25.59
N SER A 559 -10.75 15.76 -24.56
CA SER A 559 -10.46 17.20 -24.53
C SER A 559 -8.98 17.55 -24.75
N GLU A 560 -8.08 16.56 -24.66
CA GLU A 560 -6.64 16.74 -24.87
C GLU A 560 -6.06 15.60 -25.71
N ARG A 561 -4.99 15.90 -26.47
CA ARG A 561 -4.30 14.92 -27.33
C ARG A 561 -3.37 14.00 -26.55
N GLY A 562 -3.01 12.87 -27.15
CA GLY A 562 -2.01 11.95 -26.63
C GLY A 562 -2.60 10.72 -25.95
N LEU A 563 -1.78 10.02 -25.17
CA LEU A 563 -2.21 8.84 -24.43
C LEU A 563 -3.04 9.25 -23.22
N LYS A 564 -4.28 8.78 -23.15
CA LYS A 564 -5.22 9.00 -22.06
C LYS A 564 -5.65 7.66 -21.47
N HIS A 565 -6.03 7.67 -20.20
CA HIS A 565 -6.40 6.46 -19.49
C HIS A 565 -7.87 6.51 -19.07
N LEU A 566 -8.63 5.52 -19.53
CA LEU A 566 -9.99 5.28 -19.08
C LEU A 566 -9.96 4.23 -17.97
N LEU A 567 -10.50 4.57 -16.81
CA LEU A 567 -10.64 3.69 -15.65
C LEU A 567 -12.10 3.30 -15.49
N VAL A 568 -12.33 2.03 -15.19
CA VAL A 568 -13.65 1.52 -14.84
C VAL A 568 -13.57 0.78 -13.51
N ASN A 569 -14.63 0.91 -12.71
CA ASN A 569 -14.84 0.17 -11.48
C ASN A 569 -16.24 -0.44 -11.52
N PHE A 570 -16.33 -1.77 -11.51
CA PHE A 570 -17.60 -2.49 -11.45
C PHE A 570 -17.79 -3.11 -10.07
N SER A 571 -18.93 -2.85 -9.45
CA SER A 571 -19.29 -3.42 -8.15
C SER A 571 -20.70 -4.00 -8.21
N CYS A 572 -20.93 -5.07 -7.45
CA CYS A 572 -22.22 -5.72 -7.25
C CYS A 572 -22.26 -6.34 -5.84
N ASP A 573 -23.36 -7.02 -5.51
CA ASP A 573 -23.54 -7.66 -4.20
C ASP A 573 -22.54 -8.81 -3.90
N LYS A 574 -21.95 -9.42 -4.94
CA LYS A 574 -20.98 -10.55 -4.81
C LYS A 574 -19.54 -10.21 -5.14
N PHE A 575 -19.31 -9.19 -5.95
CA PHE A 575 -17.99 -8.73 -6.36
C PHE A 575 -17.87 -7.25 -6.08
N ALA A 576 -16.98 -6.89 -5.17
CA ALA A 576 -16.70 -5.51 -4.87
C ALA A 576 -15.49 -5.02 -5.67
N ASP A 577 -15.64 -3.83 -6.25
CA ASP A 577 -14.58 -2.99 -6.75
C ASP A 577 -13.64 -3.65 -7.77
N ILE A 578 -14.24 -4.32 -8.78
CA ILE A 578 -13.49 -4.88 -9.90
C ILE A 578 -13.01 -3.72 -10.79
N LYS A 579 -11.70 -3.49 -10.80
CA LYS A 579 -11.08 -2.41 -11.58
C LYS A 579 -10.46 -2.91 -12.87
N ALA A 580 -10.63 -2.12 -13.91
CA ALA A 580 -9.88 -2.27 -15.15
C ALA A 580 -9.56 -0.90 -15.75
N HIS A 581 -8.58 -0.85 -16.65
CA HIS A 581 -8.25 0.37 -17.36
C HIS A 581 -7.92 0.11 -18.82
N LYS A 582 -8.02 1.17 -19.63
CA LYS A 582 -7.70 1.15 -21.06
C LYS A 582 -6.96 2.41 -21.46
N ILE A 583 -5.82 2.24 -22.13
CA ILE A 583 -5.12 3.33 -22.81
C ILE A 583 -5.87 3.66 -24.10
N ILE A 584 -6.17 4.94 -24.29
CA ILE A 584 -6.82 5.52 -25.46
C ILE A 584 -5.86 6.53 -26.07
N ASN A 585 -5.54 6.38 -27.36
CA ASN A 585 -4.73 7.34 -28.10
C ASN A 585 -5.64 8.33 -28.81
N VAL A 586 -5.54 9.62 -28.45
CA VAL A 586 -6.41 10.73 -28.91
C VAL A 586 -5.72 11.67 -29.89
#